data_AF-S6CVW5-F1
#
_entry.id   AF-S6CVW5-F1
#
_cell.length_a   1.000
_cell.length_b   1.000
_cell.length_c   1.000
_cell.angle_alpha   90.00
_cell.angle_beta   90.00
_cell.angle_gamma   90.00
#
_symmetry.space_group_name_H-M   'P 1'
#
loop_
_entity.id
_entity.type
_entity.pdbx_description
1 polymer ?
#
loop_
_entity_poly.entity_id
_entity_poly.type
_entity_poly.pdbx_seq_one_letter_code
_entity_poly.pdbx_strand_id
1 'polypeptide(L)' 'MTKVNGRQRERQSGIGNDGKFSKVPGGDKPTKKTNLTYRCSECGNAHLREGWRAGRIEFQE' A
#
# COMPACT_ATOMS: atom_id res chain seq x y z
N MET A 1 1.97 -7.81 16.59
CA MET A 1 1.10 -6.66 16.22
C MET A 1 1.41 -6.21 14.80
N THR A 2 0.41 -6.15 13.92
CA THR A 2 0.57 -5.61 12.56
C THR A 2 0.87 -4.11 12.58
N LYS A 3 1.60 -3.64 11.55
CA LYS A 3 2.10 -2.26 11.42
C LYS A 3 0.99 -1.19 11.42
N VAL A 4 -0.25 -1.57 11.07
CA VAL A 4 -1.41 -0.69 11.05
C VAL A 4 -2.58 -1.33 11.80
N ASN A 5 -3.14 -0.62 12.77
CA ASN A 5 -4.36 -0.95 13.53
C ASN A 5 -4.42 -2.32 14.24
N GLY A 6 -3.31 -3.06 14.38
CA GLY A 6 -3.30 -4.36 15.06
C GLY A 6 -3.86 -4.32 16.48
N ARG A 7 -3.42 -3.33 17.29
CA ARG A 7 -3.94 -3.10 18.65
C ARG A 7 -5.43 -2.80 18.71
N GLN A 8 -5.96 -2.09 17.71
CA GLN A 8 -7.38 -1.75 17.66
C GLN A 8 -8.21 -2.98 17.31
N ARG A 9 -7.74 -3.78 16.35
CA ARG A 9 -8.38 -5.03 15.93
C ARG A 9 -8.50 -5.99 17.11
N GLU A 10 -7.39 -6.27 17.78
CA GLU A 10 -7.35 -7.19 18.93
C GLU A 10 -8.28 -6.75 20.07
N ARG A 11 -8.37 -5.43 20.36
CA ARG A 11 -9.25 -4.91 21.42
C ARG A 11 -10.73 -4.90 21.05
N GLN A 12 -11.06 -4.74 19.77
CA GLN A 12 -12.44 -4.54 19.31
C GLN A 12 -13.08 -5.81 18.74
N SER A 13 -12.30 -6.85 18.49
CA SER A 13 -12.80 -8.17 18.11
C SER A 13 -13.39 -8.91 19.30
N GLY A 14 -14.51 -9.60 19.10
CA GLY A 14 -15.25 -10.28 20.18
C GLY A 14 -16.22 -11.35 19.68
N ILE A 15 -17.21 -11.71 20.50
CA ILE A 15 -18.23 -12.68 20.10
C ILE A 15 -19.15 -12.03 19.05
N GLY A 16 -19.24 -12.64 17.87
CA GLY A 16 -20.06 -12.15 16.75
C GLY A 16 -19.21 -11.49 15.65
N ASN A 17 -19.77 -10.48 14.98
CA ASN A 17 -19.12 -9.78 13.87
C ASN A 17 -18.30 -8.58 14.35
N ASP A 18 -17.05 -8.45 13.89
CA ASP A 18 -16.10 -7.41 14.31
C ASP A 18 -16.13 -6.16 13.39
N GLY A 19 -17.22 -5.97 12.65
CA GLY A 19 -17.41 -4.83 11.76
C GLY A 19 -16.31 -4.71 10.69
N LYS A 20 -15.56 -3.60 10.70
CA LYS A 20 -14.50 -3.35 9.70
C LYS A 20 -13.38 -4.39 9.75
N PHE A 21 -13.20 -5.10 10.87
CA PHE A 21 -12.16 -6.10 11.06
C PHE A 21 -12.53 -7.50 10.57
N SER A 22 -13.82 -7.72 10.30
CA SER A 22 -14.33 -8.93 9.63
C SER A 22 -14.40 -8.77 8.10
N LYS A 23 -14.14 -7.57 7.56
CA LYS A 23 -14.08 -7.35 6.10
C LYS A 23 -12.85 -8.06 5.52
N VAL A 24 -13.09 -8.93 4.54
CA VAL A 24 -12.02 -9.57 3.77
C VAL A 24 -11.42 -8.58 2.76
N PRO A 25 -10.09 -8.63 2.50
CA PRO A 25 -9.47 -7.81 1.47
C PRO A 25 -10.14 -8.03 0.10
N GLY A 26 -10.40 -6.94 -0.62
CA GLY A 26 -11.05 -6.96 -1.94
C GLY A 26 -10.08 -7.19 -3.09
N GLY A 27 -10.63 -7.36 -4.30
CA GLY A 27 -9.88 -7.67 -5.51
C GLY A 27 -9.05 -6.50 -6.07
N ASP A 28 -8.29 -6.82 -7.12
CA ASP A 28 -7.31 -5.95 -7.73
C ASP A 28 -7.78 -5.31 -9.05
N LYS A 29 -7.43 -4.04 -9.27
CA LYS A 29 -7.55 -3.41 -10.60
C LYS A 29 -6.69 -4.15 -11.64
N PRO A 30 -7.09 -4.17 -12.93
CA PRO A 30 -6.37 -4.88 -13.99
C PRO A 30 -4.93 -4.38 -14.19
N THR A 31 -4.68 -3.10 -13.95
CA THR A 31 -3.33 -2.51 -13.95
C THR A 31 -3.15 -1.61 -12.73
N LYS A 32 -1.95 -1.63 -12.13
CA LYS A 32 -1.60 -0.79 -10.98
C LYS A 32 -1.05 0.57 -11.44
N LYS A 33 -1.09 1.55 -10.53
CA LYS A 33 -0.33 2.80 -10.72
C LYS A 33 1.14 2.53 -10.44
N THR A 34 2.03 3.26 -11.09
CA THR A 34 3.47 3.19 -10.83
C THR A 34 3.76 3.58 -9.39
N ASN A 35 4.71 2.89 -8.77
CA ASN A 35 5.18 3.15 -7.42
C ASN A 35 6.70 3.34 -7.47
N LEU A 36 7.12 4.53 -7.91
CA LEU A 36 8.53 4.87 -8.13
C LEU A 36 9.00 5.86 -7.08
N THR A 37 10.23 5.65 -6.61
CA THR A 37 10.93 6.58 -5.72
C THR A 37 12.04 7.25 -6.50
N TYR A 38 11.99 8.58 -6.59
CA TYR A 38 12.98 9.36 -7.32
C TYR A 38 14.00 9.91 -6.33
N ARG A 39 15.26 9.50 -6.46
CA ARG A 39 16.36 9.97 -5.60
C ARG A 39 17.15 11.05 -6.31
N CYS A 40 17.37 12.18 -5.63
CA CYS A 40 18.27 13.22 -6.12
C CYS A 40 19.72 12.71 -6.02
N SER A 41 20.48 12.83 -7.11
CA SER A 41 21.90 12.43 -7.17
C SER A 41 22.81 13.36 -6.35
N GLU A 42 22.41 14.62 -6.14
CA GLU A 42 23.22 15.60 -5.43
C GLU A 42 23.06 15.52 -3.91
N CYS A 43 21.82 15.52 -3.42
CA CYS A 43 21.54 15.54 -1.97
C CYS A 43 21.11 14.19 -1.41
N GLY A 44 20.93 13.17 -2.25
CA GLY A 44 20.54 11.82 -1.83
C GLY A 44 19.10 11.68 -1.32
N ASN A 45 18.36 12.78 -1.21
CA ASN A 45 16.97 12.80 -0.76
C ASN A 45 16.05 12.16 -1.80
N ALA A 46 15.00 11.50 -1.32
CA ALA A 46 13.98 10.87 -2.15
C ALA A 46 12.69 11.68 -2.17
N HIS A 47 12.02 11.71 -3.32
CA HIS A 47 10.68 12.27 -3.46
C HIS A 47 9.78 11.33 -4.27
N LEU A 48 8.48 11.49 -4.08
CA LEU A 48 7.44 10.75 -4.78
C LEU A 48 6.79 11.65 -5.84
N ARG A 49 6.27 11.04 -6.89
CA ARG A 49 5.49 11.71 -7.94
C ARG A 49 4.16 10.99 -8.12
N GLU A 50 3.21 11.65 -8.79
CA GLU A 50 1.98 10.97 -9.16
C GLU A 50 2.30 9.79 -10.10
N GLY A 51 1.81 8.60 -9.71
CA GLY A 51 1.91 7.41 -10.54
C GLY A 51 0.83 7.37 -11.63
N TRP A 52 1.19 6.87 -12.80
CA TRP A 52 0.29 6.58 -13.92
C TRP A 52 0.00 5.07 -14.01
N ARG A 53 -1.01 4.65 -14.77
CA ARG A 53 -1.32 3.21 -14.91
C ARG A 53 -0.37 2.56 -15.93
N ALA A 54 0.26 1.46 -15.54
CA ALA A 54 1.08 0.63 -16.42
C ALA A 54 0.94 -0.84 -16.02
N GLY A 55 0.88 -1.75 -17.01
CA GLY A 55 0.82 -3.19 -16.77
C GLY A 55 2.16 -3.77 -16.30
N ARG A 56 3.25 -3.29 -16.90
CA ARG A 56 4.64 -3.61 -16.56
C ARG A 56 5.50 -2.39 -16.84
N ILE A 57 6.55 -2.19 -16.05
CA ILE A 57 7.57 -1.17 -16.28
C ILE A 57 8.94 -1.84 -16.19
N GLU A 58 9.77 -1.55 -17.17
CA GLU A 58 11.14 -2.04 -17.27
C GLU A 58 12.08 -0.84 -17.39
N PHE A 59 13.20 -0.89 -16.69
CA PHE A 59 14.22 0.15 -16.77
C PHE A 59 15.18 -0.16 -17.91
N GLN A 60 15.63 0.89 -18.59
CA GLN A 60 16.74 0.81 -19.54
C GLN A 60 17.99 1.32 -18.82
N GLU A 61 19.09 0.59 -18.94
CA GLU A 61 20.40 0.94 -18.35
C GLU A 61 21.15 1.96 -19.21
#